data_AF-A0A2H0RJK7-F1
#
_entry.id   AF-A0A2H0RJK7-F1
#
_cell.length_a   1.000
_cell.length_b   1.000
_cell.length_c   1.000
_cell.angle_alpha   90.00
_cell.angle_beta   90.00
_cell.angle_gamma   90.00
#
_symmetry.space_group_name_H-M   'P 1'
#
loop_
_entity.id
_entity.type
_entity.pdbx_description
1 polymer ?
#
loop_
_entity_poly.entity_id
_entity_poly.type
_entity_poly.pdbx_seq_one_letter_code
_entity_poly.pdbx_strand_id
1 'polypeptide(L)' 'MEIEAARLMAAGIAIGFGVMGSGIGEGILAAKAMEAMGRNPEVSGSIFTRMIVAMAITESSAIYAVVVSLIILFV' A
#
# COMPACT_ATOMS: atom_id res chain seq x y z
N MET A 1 6.27 20.21 -25.01
CA MET A 1 6.13 20.84 -23.68
C MET A 1 4.82 20.42 -23.01
N GLU A 2 3.66 20.55 -23.68
CA GLU A 2 2.37 20.15 -23.07
C GLU A 2 2.22 18.65 -22.81
N ILE A 3 2.64 17.80 -23.75
CA ILE A 3 2.57 16.32 -23.57
C ILE A 3 3.43 15.88 -22.38
N GLU A 4 4.61 16.48 -22.21
CA GLU A 4 5.51 16.18 -21.10
C GLU A 4 4.89 16.60 -19.75
N ALA A 5 4.30 17.79 -19.68
CA ALA A 5 3.59 18.23 -18.48
C ALA A 5 2.40 17.31 -18.14
N ALA A 6 1.64 16.89 -19.15
CA ALA A 6 0.53 15.94 -18.97
C ALA A 6 1.02 14.57 -18.48
N ARG A 7 2.13 14.08 -19.03
CA ARG A 7 2.78 12.82 -18.63
C ARG A 7 3.22 12.86 -17.16
N LEU A 8 3.89 13.92 -16.73
CA LEU A 8 4.34 14.08 -15.34
C LEU A 8 3.16 14.17 -14.36
N MET A 9 2.10 14.90 -14.73
CA MET A 9 0.88 14.95 -13.92
C MET A 9 0.18 13.58 -13.83
N ALA A 10 0.05 12.87 -14.96
CA ALA A 10 -0.58 11.55 -15.00
C ALA A 10 0.19 10.54 -14.14
N ALA A 11 1.52 10.56 -14.19
CA ALA A 11 2.37 9.71 -13.36
C ALA A 11 2.16 9.98 -11.86
N GLY A 12 2.10 11.26 -11.46
CA GLY A 12 1.86 11.67 -10.08
C GLY A 12 0.46 11.30 -9.58
N ILE A 13 -0.56 11.46 -10.42
CA ILE A 13 -1.95 11.06 -10.11
C ILE A 13 -2.06 9.54 -9.95
N ALA A 14 -1.47 8.78 -10.87
CA ALA A 14 -1.53 7.33 -10.86
C ALA A 14 -0.97 6.74 -9.55
N ILE A 15 0.22 7.19 -9.12
CA ILE A 15 0.79 6.75 -7.85
C ILE A 15 0.01 7.32 -6.66
N GLY A 16 -0.27 8.63 -6.67
CA GLY A 16 -0.87 9.33 -5.54
C GLY A 16 -2.20 8.74 -5.11
N PHE A 17 -3.11 8.49 -6.06
CA PHE A 17 -4.39 7.83 -5.76
C PHE A 17 -4.25 6.32 -5.59
N GLY A 18 -3.35 5.68 -6.35
CA GLY A 18 -3.19 4.23 -6.31
C GLY A 18 -2.68 3.69 -4.98
N VAL A 19 -1.90 4.47 -4.22
CA VAL A 19 -1.38 4.04 -2.89
C VAL A 19 -2.35 4.31 -1.74
N MET A 20 -3.37 5.17 -1.92
CA MET A 20 -4.27 5.55 -0.83
C MET A 20 -5.00 4.34 -0.23
N GLY A 21 -5.45 3.42 -1.08
CA GLY A 21 -6.16 2.21 -0.64
C GLY A 21 -5.27 1.32 0.23
N SER A 22 -4.02 1.07 -0.21
CA SER A 22 -3.07 0.27 0.55
C SER A 22 -2.72 0.95 1.88
N GLY A 23 -2.33 2.23 1.86
CA GLY A 23 -1.92 2.94 3.09
C GLY A 23 -3.02 3.00 4.15
N ILE A 24 -4.29 3.21 3.74
CA ILE A 24 -5.43 3.17 4.66
C ILE A 24 -5.67 1.73 5.16
N GLY A 25 -5.66 0.76 4.26
CA GLY A 25 -5.88 -0.66 4.59
C GLY A 25 -4.85 -1.19 5.57
N GLU A 26 -3.58 -0.96 5.32
CA GLU A 26 -2.47 -1.36 6.19
C GLU A 26 -2.53 -0.67 7.55
N GLY A 27 -2.86 0.62 7.60
CA GLY A 27 -3.04 1.35 8.86
C GLY A 27 -4.14 0.74 9.74
N ILE A 28 -5.29 0.40 9.15
CA ILE A 28 -6.39 -0.27 9.86
C ILE A 28 -5.96 -1.67 10.32
N LEU A 29 -5.30 -2.42 9.44
CA LEU A 29 -4.83 -3.78 9.71
C LEU A 29 -3.83 -3.81 10.87
N ALA A 30 -2.84 -2.91 10.85
CA ALA A 30 -1.86 -2.72 11.92
C ALA A 30 -2.55 -2.40 13.25
N ALA A 31 -3.47 -1.43 13.26
CA ALA A 31 -4.19 -1.04 14.48
C ALA A 31 -4.95 -2.22 15.09
N LYS A 32 -5.64 -3.01 14.26
CA LYS A 32 -6.39 -4.19 14.73
C LYS A 32 -5.48 -5.31 15.22
N ALA A 33 -4.32 -5.51 14.58
CA ALA A 33 -3.33 -6.46 15.06
C ALA A 33 -2.77 -6.04 16.42
N MET A 34 -2.44 -4.76 16.63
CA MET A 34 -1.97 -4.25 17.93
C MET A 34 -3.02 -4.41 19.03
N GLU A 35 -4.29 -4.07 18.75
CA GLU A 35 -5.39 -4.30 19.68
C GLU A 35 -5.51 -5.78 20.08
N ALA A 36 -5.41 -6.70 19.11
CA ALA A 36 -5.53 -8.14 19.34
C ALA A 36 -4.35 -8.70 20.14
N MET A 37 -3.11 -8.28 19.82
CA MET A 37 -1.90 -8.68 20.56
C MET A 37 -1.91 -8.14 22.00
N GLY A 38 -2.39 -6.91 22.21
CA GLY A 38 -2.53 -6.34 23.56
C GLY A 38 -3.56 -7.09 24.42
N ARG A 39 -4.61 -7.65 23.81
CA ARG A 39 -5.64 -8.45 24.50
C ARG A 39 -5.19 -9.88 24.82
N ASN A 40 -4.39 -10.48 23.95
CA ASN A 40 -3.87 -11.83 24.16
C ASN A 40 -2.38 -11.92 23.79
N PRO A 41 -1.48 -11.60 24.74
CA PRO A 41 -0.05 -11.59 24.49
C PRO A 41 0.52 -12.95 24.05
N GLU A 42 -0.07 -14.06 24.51
CA GLU A 42 0.42 -15.43 24.25
C GLU A 42 0.39 -15.80 22.77
N VAL A 43 -0.54 -15.24 22.00
CA VAL A 43 -0.69 -15.51 20.55
C VAL A 43 -0.08 -14.41 19.67
N SER A 44 0.64 -13.46 20.24
CA SER A 44 1.14 -12.28 19.51
C SER A 44 2.03 -12.64 18.33
N GLY A 45 2.89 -13.66 18.47
CA GLY A 45 3.74 -14.13 17.37
C GLY A 45 2.92 -14.62 16.16
N SER A 46 1.86 -15.39 16.41
CA SER A 46 0.95 -15.88 15.35
C SER A 46 0.19 -14.74 14.68
N ILE A 47 -0.29 -13.77 15.47
CA ILE A 47 -0.97 -12.58 14.95
C ILE A 47 -0.02 -11.77 14.07
N PHE A 48 1.22 -11.54 14.52
CA PHE A 48 2.22 -10.80 13.75
C PHE A 48 2.50 -11.48 12.40
N THR A 49 2.72 -12.79 12.36
CA THR A 49 2.95 -13.50 11.09
C THR A 49 1.76 -13.36 10.14
N ARG A 50 0.53 -13.51 10.63
CA ARG A 50 -0.69 -13.35 9.80
C ARG A 50 -0.88 -11.90 9.33
N MET A 51 -0.56 -10.94 10.18
CA MET A 51 -0.58 -9.51 9.86
C MET A 51 0.35 -9.20 8.69
N ILE A 52 1.60 -9.65 8.73
CA ILE A 52 2.59 -9.40 7.66
C ILE A 52 2.14 -10.02 6.33
N VAL A 53 1.58 -11.23 6.34
CA VAL A 53 1.06 -11.86 5.10
C VAL A 53 -0.09 -11.03 4.53
N ALA A 54 -1.01 -10.57 5.37
CA ALA A 54 -2.15 -9.77 4.93
C ALA A 54 -1.74 -8.36 4.44
N MET A 55 -0.73 -7.74 5.07
CA MET A 55 -0.11 -6.49 4.61
C MET A 55 0.52 -6.68 3.22
N ALA A 56 1.33 -7.73 3.02
CA ALA A 56 1.95 -8.00 1.72
C ALA A 56 0.92 -8.18 0.59
N ILE A 57 -0.23 -8.80 0.87
CA ILE A 57 -1.32 -8.92 -0.10
C ILE A 57 -1.97 -7.55 -0.37
N THR A 58 -2.19 -6.76 0.67
CA THR A 58 -2.78 -5.41 0.56
C THR A 58 -1.89 -4.48 -0.27
N GLU A 59 -0.57 -4.56 -0.06
CA GLU A 59 0.44 -3.77 -0.74
C GLU A 59 0.54 -4.03 -2.26
N SER A 60 0.03 -5.17 -2.73
CA SER A 60 0.03 -5.49 -4.18
C SER A 60 -0.64 -4.40 -5.04
N SER A 61 -1.67 -3.73 -4.51
CA SER A 61 -2.34 -2.62 -5.19
C SER A 61 -1.44 -1.39 -5.37
N ALA A 62 -0.67 -1.03 -4.34
CA ALA A 62 0.29 0.06 -4.39
C ALA A 62 1.44 -0.26 -5.35
N ILE A 63 1.92 -1.50 -5.38
CA ILE A 63 2.95 -1.95 -6.33
C ILE A 63 2.48 -1.76 -7.77
N TYR A 64 1.23 -2.14 -8.11
CA TYR A 64 0.70 -1.90 -9.45
C TYR A 64 0.62 -0.41 -9.80
N ALA A 65 0.25 0.45 -8.85
CA ALA A 65 0.24 1.89 -9.04
C ALA A 65 1.64 2.47 -9.31
N VAL A 66 2.66 2.00 -8.58
CA VAL A 66 4.08 2.34 -8.84
C VAL A 66 4.48 1.88 -10.24
N VAL A 67 4.18 0.64 -10.62
CA VAL A 67 4.53 0.12 -11.95
C VAL A 67 3.90 0.96 -13.06
N VAL A 68 2.62 1.29 -12.95
CA VAL A 68 1.93 2.14 -13.93
C VAL A 68 2.55 3.53 -13.98
N SER A 69 2.85 4.14 -12.83
CA SER A 69 3.52 5.44 -12.77
C SER A 69 4.90 5.42 -13.44
N LEU A 70 5.70 4.38 -13.20
CA LEU A 70 7.01 4.20 -13.84
C LEU A 70 6.90 3.98 -15.35
N ILE A 71 5.91 3.21 -15.81
CA ILE A 71 5.64 3.05 -17.24
C ILE A 71 5.31 4.40 -17.86
N ILE A 72 4.42 5.18 -17.23
CA ILE A 72 4.11 6.54 -17.70
C ILE A 72 5.38 7.39 -17.77
N LEU A 73 6.31 7.30 -16.81
CA LEU A 73 7.52 8.14 -16.77
C LEU A 73 8.63 7.72 -17.75
N PHE A 74 8.74 6.44 -18.11
CA PHE A 74 9.93 5.92 -18.80
C PHE A 74 9.67 5.20 -20.13
N VAL A 75 8.41 4.88 -20.44
CA VAL A 75 7.98 4.28 -21.72
C VAL A 75 7.21 5.31 -22.52
#